data_AF-B9TPE5-F1
#
_entry.id   AF-B9TPE5-F1
#
_cell.length_a   1.000
_cell.length_b   1.000
_cell.length_c   1.000
_cell.angle_alpha   90.00
_cell.angle_beta   90.00
_cell.angle_gamma   90.00
#
_symmetry.space_group_name_H-M   'P 1'
#
loop_
_entity.id
_entity.type
_entity.pdbx_description
1 polymer ?
#
loop_
_entity_poly.entity_id
_entity_poly.type
_entity_poly.pdbx_seq_one_letter_code
_entity_poly.pdbx_strand_id
1 'polypeptide(L)'
;MPNSLVLLNSSQAHCARIGLSFQPSTWRRKPMSKKLKKVVLAYSGGLDTSIILKWLQQTYGCEVVTFTANLGQGEELEPARRKAEQLGATDIRIEDVREEFVRDF
;
A
#
# COMPACT_ATOMS: atom_id res chain seq x y z
N MET A 1 -26.76 37.75 7.19
CA MET A 1 -25.34 38.16 7.17
C MET A 1 -24.60 37.30 8.20
N PRO A 2 -23.36 36.82 7.99
CA PRO A 2 -22.40 37.23 6.96
C PRO A 2 -21.74 36.09 6.14
N ASN A 3 -21.37 36.47 4.92
CA ASN A 3 -20.09 36.28 4.23
C ASN A 3 -19.33 34.95 4.40
N SER A 4 -19.33 34.14 3.34
CA SER A 4 -18.12 33.46 2.90
C SER A 4 -17.94 33.65 1.40
N LEU A 5 -17.03 34.56 1.06
CA LEU A 5 -16.51 34.77 -0.28
C LEU A 5 -15.75 33.48 -0.65
N VAL A 6 -16.36 32.60 -1.43
CA VAL A 6 -15.66 31.42 -1.97
C VAL A 6 -14.71 31.92 -3.05
N LEU A 7 -13.42 31.95 -2.73
CA LEU A 7 -12.35 32.16 -3.70
C LEU A 7 -12.29 30.91 -4.61
N LEU A 8 -13.03 30.97 -5.73
CA LEU A 8 -12.87 30.02 -6.82
C LEU A 8 -11.46 30.21 -7.40
N ASN A 9 -10.66 29.15 -7.39
CA ASN A 9 -9.37 29.18 -8.07
C ASN A 9 -9.57 29.35 -9.60
N SER A 10 -8.52 29.76 -10.28
CA SER A 10 -8.52 30.02 -11.73
C SER A 10 -8.94 28.80 -12.59
N SER A 11 -8.87 27.59 -12.04
CA SER A 11 -9.33 26.36 -12.71
C SER A 11 -10.85 26.21 -12.66
N GLN A 12 -11.50 26.62 -11.57
CA GLN A 12 -12.97 26.52 -11.43
C GLN A 12 -13.73 27.61 -12.17
N ALA A 13 -13.12 28.77 -12.42
CA ALA A 13 -13.74 29.84 -13.21
C ALA A 13 -13.93 29.49 -14.70
N HIS A 14 -13.13 28.56 -15.24
CA HIS A 14 -13.20 28.19 -16.65
C HIS A 14 -14.42 27.30 -16.96
N CYS A 15 -14.81 26.43 -16.03
CA CYS A 15 -15.95 25.52 -16.22
C CYS A 15 -17.31 26.23 -16.29
N ALA A 16 -17.46 27.41 -15.67
CA ALA A 16 -18.74 28.12 -15.62
C ALA A 16 -19.14 28.81 -16.94
N ARG A 17 -18.21 28.97 -17.90
CA ARG A 17 -18.47 29.69 -19.17
C ARG A 17 -19.05 28.83 -20.29
N ILE A 18 -19.07 27.50 -20.16
CA ILE A 18 -19.40 26.59 -21.27
C ILE A 18 -20.82 26.01 -21.21
N GLY A 19 -21.67 26.45 -20.26
CA GLY A 19 -23.08 26.02 -20.21
C GLY A 19 -23.29 24.52 -19.99
N LEU A 20 -22.26 23.79 -19.53
CA LEU A 20 -22.38 22.38 -19.16
C LEU A 20 -22.95 22.29 -17.75
N SER A 21 -24.11 21.66 -17.61
CA SER A 21 -24.70 21.32 -16.32
C SER A 21 -23.71 20.48 -15.51
N PHE A 22 -23.13 21.06 -14.46
CA PHE A 22 -22.33 20.35 -13.49
C PHE A 22 -23.26 19.41 -12.70
N GLN A 23 -23.32 18.13 -13.10
CA GLN A 23 -23.95 17.07 -12.32
C GLN A 23 -22.88 16.43 -11.43
N PRO A 24 -22.85 16.69 -10.11
CA PRO A 24 -21.85 16.11 -9.22
C PRO A 24 -22.16 14.65 -8.83
N SER A 25 -22.67 13.82 -9.74
CA SER A 25 -23.24 12.51 -9.41
C SER A 25 -22.42 11.28 -9.82
N THR A 26 -21.27 11.41 -10.50
CA THR A 26 -20.45 10.25 -10.89
C THR A 26 -19.00 10.33 -10.42
N TRP A 27 -18.80 10.56 -9.12
CA TRP A 27 -17.66 9.97 -8.41
C TRP A 27 -18.12 9.53 -7.02
N ARG A 28 -19.02 8.54 -6.97
CA ARG A 28 -19.20 7.75 -5.75
C ARG A 28 -17.87 7.07 -5.46
N ARG A 29 -17.06 7.64 -4.55
CA ARG A 29 -16.06 6.85 -3.83
C ARG A 29 -16.84 5.69 -3.24
N LYS A 30 -16.54 4.46 -3.69
CA LYS A 30 -17.04 3.25 -3.01
C LYS A 30 -16.72 3.45 -1.53
N PRO A 31 -17.70 3.36 -0.61
CA PRO A 31 -17.38 3.37 0.80
C PRO A 31 -16.41 2.21 1.04
N MET A 32 -15.21 2.54 1.48
CA MET A 32 -14.20 1.55 1.88
C MET A 32 -14.63 0.98 3.24
N SER A 33 -15.69 0.18 3.24
CA SER A 33 -16.18 -0.55 4.41
C SER A 33 -15.79 -2.03 4.39
N LYS A 34 -14.86 -2.43 3.52
CA LYS A 34 -14.26 -3.76 3.61
C LYS A 34 -13.20 -3.76 4.71
N LYS A 35 -13.47 -4.47 5.82
CA LYS A 35 -12.43 -4.89 6.76
C LYS A 35 -11.27 -5.51 5.96
N LEU A 36 -10.07 -4.95 6.11
CA LEU A 36 -8.85 -5.50 5.51
C LEU A 36 -8.59 -6.86 6.15
N LYS A 37 -8.81 -7.93 5.41
CA LYS A 37 -8.66 -9.29 5.93
C LYS A 37 -7.22 -9.78 5.86
N LYS A 38 -6.52 -9.47 4.75
CA LYS A 38 -5.19 -10.00 4.44
C LYS A 38 -4.40 -9.01 3.59
N VAL A 39 -3.11 -8.89 3.89
CA VAL A 39 -2.15 -8.01 3.20
C VAL A 39 -0.90 -8.80 2.84
N VAL A 40 -0.35 -8.53 1.66
CA VAL A 40 0.98 -9.01 1.27
C VAL A 40 1.98 -7.86 1.49
N LEU A 41 3.05 -8.12 2.22
CA LEU A 41 4.11 -7.18 2.53
C LEU A 41 5.40 -7.62 1.84
N ALA A 42 5.95 -6.76 0.98
CA ALA A 42 7.33 -6.89 0.53
C ALA A 42 8.25 -6.73 1.75
N TYR A 43 8.95 -7.80 2.11
CA TYR A 43 9.65 -7.91 3.38
C TYR A 43 11.13 -8.20 3.14
N SER A 44 11.99 -7.27 3.56
CA SER A 44 13.45 -7.39 3.41
C SER A 44 14.15 -7.99 4.63
N GLY A 45 13.44 -8.21 5.75
CA GLY A 45 14.07 -8.58 7.03
C GLY A 45 14.59 -7.40 7.87
N GLY A 46 14.62 -6.20 7.28
CA GLY A 46 15.08 -4.97 7.92
C GLY A 46 14.21 -4.54 9.12
N LEU A 47 14.69 -3.53 9.85
CA LEU A 47 13.96 -2.96 10.99
C LEU A 47 12.61 -2.37 10.54
N ASP A 48 12.62 -1.57 9.49
CA ASP A 48 11.42 -0.87 9.01
C ASP A 48 10.30 -1.82 8.61
N THR A 49 10.61 -2.82 7.77
CA THR A 49 9.61 -3.81 7.33
C THR A 49 9.12 -4.69 8.47
N SER A 50 9.93 -4.91 9.50
CA SER A 50 9.55 -5.65 10.71
C SER A 50 8.57 -4.86 11.58
N ILE A 51 8.81 -3.56 11.75
CA ILE A 51 7.89 -2.66 12.45
C ILE A 51 6.57 -2.56 11.68
N ILE A 52 6.62 -2.40 10.36
CA ILE A 52 5.43 -2.33 9.50
C ILE A 52 4.59 -3.60 9.60
N LEU A 53 5.22 -4.79 9.57
CA LEU A 53 4.52 -6.06 9.75
C LEU A 53 3.70 -6.05 11.06
N LYS A 54 4.34 -5.69 12.17
CA LYS A 54 3.67 -5.66 13.48
C LYS A 54 2.58 -4.60 13.54
N TRP A 55 2.84 -3.43 12.97
CA TRP A 55 1.89 -2.32 12.90
C TRP A 55 0.64 -2.69 12.10
N LEU A 56 0.79 -3.36 10.95
CA LEU A 56 -0.35 -3.83 10.15
C LEU A 56 -1.24 -4.82 10.92
N GLN A 57 -0.63 -5.74 11.67
CA GLN A 57 -1.37 -6.66 12.54
C GLN A 57 -2.10 -5.93 13.67
N GLN A 58 -1.44 -4.99 14.36
CA GLN A 58 -1.99 -4.33 15.54
C GLN A 58 -3.03 -3.26 15.21
N THR A 59 -2.77 -2.46 14.18
CA THR A 59 -3.62 -1.32 13.79
C THR A 59 -4.83 -1.77 12.99
N TYR A 60 -4.67 -2.76 12.11
CA TYR A 60 -5.75 -3.20 11.22
C TYR A 60 -6.31 -4.59 11.55
N GLY A 61 -5.69 -5.35 12.45
CA GLY A 61 -6.15 -6.70 12.80
C GLY A 61 -6.14 -7.66 11.61
N CYS A 62 -5.26 -7.43 10.64
CA CYS A 62 -5.23 -8.17 9.38
C CYS A 62 -4.14 -9.25 9.38
N GLU A 63 -4.36 -10.31 8.61
CA GLU A 63 -3.32 -11.30 8.31
C GLU A 63 -2.25 -10.66 7.42
N VAL A 64 -0.98 -10.90 7.72
CA VAL A 64 0.14 -10.40 6.92
C VAL A 64 0.91 -11.57 6.34
N VAL A 65 0.97 -11.65 5.02
CA VAL A 65 1.84 -12.56 4.26
C VAL A 65 3.09 -11.78 3.86
N THR A 66 4.27 -12.35 4.05
CA THR A 66 5.51 -11.70 3.62
C THR A 66 5.98 -12.29 2.29
N PHE A 67 6.53 -11.42 1.44
CA PHE A 67 7.16 -11.77 0.19
C PHE A 67 8.58 -11.18 0.16
N THR A 68 9.57 -12.02 -0.06
CA THR A 68 10.98 -11.64 -0.16
C THR A 68 11.51 -12.08 -1.52
N ALA A 69 11.94 -11.10 -2.32
CA ALA A 69 12.64 -11.36 -3.57
C ALA A 69 14.13 -11.63 -3.26
N ASN A 70 14.59 -12.83 -3.58
CA ASN A 70 16.00 -13.18 -3.56
C ASN A 70 16.67 -12.65 -4.84
N LEU A 71 17.50 -11.63 -4.66
CA LEU A 71 18.31 -10.98 -5.69
C LEU A 71 19.80 -11.34 -5.54
N GLY A 72 20.12 -12.36 -4.73
CA GLY A 72 21.48 -12.74 -4.40
C GLY A 72 21.95 -12.28 -3.02
N GLN A 73 21.04 -11.98 -2.09
CA GLN A 73 21.42 -11.59 -0.72
C GLN A 73 22.08 -12.72 0.09
N GLY A 74 21.96 -13.98 -0.35
CA GLY A 74 22.65 -15.12 0.28
C GLY A 74 22.15 -15.41 1.70
N GLU A 75 23.05 -15.34 2.68
CA GLU A 75 22.80 -15.75 4.07
C GLU A 75 21.79 -14.87 4.81
N GLU A 76 21.39 -13.71 4.25
CA GLU A 76 20.43 -12.79 4.88
C GLU A 76 18.97 -13.25 4.78
N LEU A 77 18.65 -14.18 3.86
CA LEU A 77 17.27 -14.64 3.62
C LEU A 77 16.70 -15.46 4.78
N GLU A 78 17.50 -16.35 5.35
CA GLU A 78 17.07 -17.21 6.46
C GLU A 78 16.82 -16.43 7.76
N PRO A 79 17.68 -15.49 8.18
CA PRO A 79 17.38 -14.57 9.27
C PRO A 79 16.10 -13.77 9.04
N ALA A 80 15.87 -13.27 7.83
CA ALA A 80 14.65 -12.55 7.49
C ALA A 80 13.42 -13.45 7.65
N ARG A 81 13.48 -14.68 7.13
CA ARG A 81 12.42 -15.69 7.29
C ARG A 81 12.07 -15.91 8.76
N ARG A 82 13.06 -16.25 9.58
CA ARG A 82 12.88 -16.52 11.02
C ARG A 82 12.27 -15.33 11.74
N LYS A 83 12.69 -14.12 11.39
CA LYS A 83 12.14 -12.89 11.96
C LYS A 83 10.68 -12.67 11.58
N ALA A 84 10.30 -12.92 10.33
CA ALA A 84 8.90 -12.87 9.90
C ALA A 84 8.04 -13.94 10.62
N GLU A 85 8.55 -15.15 10.81
CA GLU A 85 7.88 -16.21 11.59
C GLU A 85 7.65 -15.77 13.04
N GLN A 86 8.68 -15.24 13.69
CA GLN A 86 8.60 -14.73 15.07
C GLN A 86 7.61 -13.56 15.23
N LEU A 87 7.47 -12.71 14.20
CA LEU A 87 6.54 -11.59 14.19
C LEU A 87 5.10 -12.01 13.87
N GLY A 88 4.86 -13.28 13.52
CA GLY A 88 3.54 -13.84 13.27
C GLY A 88 3.03 -13.61 11.85
N ALA A 89 3.91 -13.57 10.86
CA ALA A 89 3.49 -13.65 9.46
C ALA A 89 2.66 -14.93 9.23
N THR A 90 1.55 -14.81 8.51
CA THR A 90 0.63 -15.92 8.25
C THR A 90 1.18 -16.88 7.19
N ASP A 91 1.99 -16.36 6.27
CA ASP A 91 2.68 -17.12 5.24
C ASP A 91 3.93 -16.32 4.81
N ILE A 92 4.98 -17.02 4.37
CA ILE A 92 6.28 -16.42 4.04
C ILE A 92 6.73 -17.00 2.70
N ARG A 93 6.85 -16.14 1.70
CA ARG A 93 7.28 -16.50 0.35
C ARG A 93 8.64 -15.90 0.07
N ILE A 94 9.58 -16.74 -0.32
CA ILE A 94 10.91 -16.32 -0.77
C ILE A 94 11.05 -16.83 -2.19
N GLU A 95 11.09 -15.92 -3.15
CA GLU A 95 11.20 -16.25 -4.57
C GLU A 95 12.57 -15.87 -5.10
N ASP A 96 13.21 -16.80 -5.82
CA ASP A 96 14.46 -16.55 -6.52
C ASP A 96 14.18 -15.85 -7.85
N VAL A 97 14.52 -14.57 -7.92
CA VAL A 97 14.29 -13.73 -9.09
C VAL A 97 15.61 -13.22 -9.69
N ARG A 98 16.75 -13.86 -9.35
CA ARG A 98 18.08 -13.45 -9.81
C ARG A 98 18.20 -13.47 -11.34
N GLU A 99 17.70 -14.54 -11.97
CA GLU A 99 17.78 -14.70 -13.43
C GLU A 99 16.92 -13.66 -14.17
N GLU A 100 15.68 -13.46 -13.72
CA GLU A 100 14.77 -12.44 -14.27
C GLU A 100 15.36 -11.03 -14.09
N PHE A 101 15.92 -10.76 -12.92
CA PHE A 101 16.52 -9.46 -12.64
C PHE A 101 17.71 -9.15 -13.55
N VAL A 102 18.61 -10.11 -13.77
CA VAL A 102 19.80 -9.92 -14.65
C VAL A 102 19.43 -9.84 -16.13
N ARG A 103 18.38 -10.55 -16.56
CA ARG A 103 17.96 -10.56 -17.97
C ARG A 103 17.25 -9.27 -18.36
N ASP A 104 16.38 -8.76 -17.49
CA ASP A 104 15.40 -7.74 -17.84
C ASP A 104 15.76 -6.32 -17.31
N PHE A 105 16.82 -6.18 -16.50
CA PHE A 105 17.30 -4.91 -15.91
C PHE A 105 18.83 -4.77 -15.95
#